data_AF-Q52786-F1
#
_entry.id   AF-Q52786-F1
#
_cell.length_a   1.000
_cell.length_b   1.000
_cell.length_c   1.000
_cell.angle_alpha   90.00
_cell.angle_beta   90.00
_cell.angle_gamma   90.00
#
_symmetry.space_group_name_H-M   'P 1'
#
loop_
_entity.id
_entity.type
_entity.pdbx_description
1 polymer ?
#
loop_
_entity_poly.entity_id
_entity_poly.type
_entity_poly.pdbx_seq_one_letter_code
_entity_poly.pdbx_strand_id
1 'polypeptide(L)' 'MSVRVSGKHMEIGESFRQKIEDQIGMAITKYFDGGYSGQVTVVKASSRFSADCKL' A
#
# COMPACT_ATOMS: atom_id res chain seq x y z
N MET A 1 5.76 -9.53 7.70
CA MET A 1 5.27 -8.80 6.52
C MET A 1 4.37 -7.70 7.03
N SER A 2 4.79 -6.44 6.91
CA SER A 2 4.07 -5.31 7.50
C SER A 2 4.11 -4.14 6.54
N VAL A 3 2.98 -3.83 5.92
CA VAL A 3 2.83 -2.65 5.07
C VAL A 3 1.91 -1.69 5.77
N ARG A 4 2.42 -0.51 6.11
CA ARG A 4 1.62 0.55 6.72
C ARG A 4 0.99 1.39 5.61
N VAL A 5 -0.33 1.29 5.45
CA VAL A 5 -1.09 2.12 4.51
C VAL A 5 -1.65 3.35 5.21
N SER A 6 -1.41 4.53 4.67
CA SER A 6 -1.86 5.83 5.19
C SER A 6 -2.46 6.70 4.10
N GLY A 7 -3.46 7.51 4.43
CA GLY A 7 -4.07 8.48 3.52
C GLY A 7 -3.63 9.90 3.84
N LYS A 8 -3.28 10.71 2.83
CA LYS A 8 -3.03 12.14 3.00
C LYS A 8 -4.34 12.90 2.79
N HIS A 9 -4.81 13.57 3.85
CA HIS A 9 -6.11 14.26 3.88
C HIS A 9 -7.30 13.34 3.51
N MET A 10 -7.18 12.04 3.76
CA MET A 10 -8.23 11.07 3.52
C MET A 10 -8.11 9.90 4.50
N GLU A 11 -9.24 9.29 4.81
CA GLU A 11 -9.26 8.02 5.52
C GLU A 11 -9.19 6.86 4.53
N ILE A 12 -8.49 5.80 4.93
CA ILE A 12 -8.36 4.57 4.17
C ILE A 12 -9.22 3.52 4.85
N GLY A 13 -10.29 3.10 4.18
CA GLY A 13 -11.13 1.99 4.64
C GLY A 13 -10.39 0.66 4.59
N GLU A 14 -10.86 -0.31 5.39
CA GLU A 14 -10.22 -1.62 5.53
C GLU A 14 -10.11 -2.38 4.21
N SER A 15 -11.16 -2.40 3.39
CA SER A 15 -11.12 -3.11 2.10
C SER A 15 -10.06 -2.55 1.16
N PHE A 16 -9.84 -1.24 1.18
CA PHE A 16 -8.82 -0.61 0.34
C PHE A 16 -7.41 -0.88 0.88
N ARG A 17 -7.24 -0.86 2.21
CA ARG A 17 -5.99 -1.28 2.86
C ARG A 17 -5.64 -2.72 2.51
N GLN A 18 -6.55 -3.66 2.70
CA GLN A 18 -6.33 -5.07 2.42
C GLN A 18 -5.95 -5.29 0.96
N LYS A 19 -6.64 -4.64 0.02
CA LYS A 19 -6.32 -4.73 -1.40
C LYS A 19 -4.88 -4.27 -1.72
N ILE A 20 -4.38 -3.25 -1.04
CA ILE A 20 -3.01 -2.74 -1.21
C ILE A 20 -2.01 -3.76 -0.64
N GLU A 21 -2.28 -4.28 0.55
CA GLU A 21 -1.44 -5.30 1.21
C GLU A 21 -1.33 -6.58 0.35
N ASP A 22 -2.46 -7.08 -0.15
CA ASP A 22 -2.50 -8.26 -1.03
C ASP A 22 -1.69 -8.05 -2.31
N GLN A 23 -1.83 -6.90 -2.97
CA GLN A 23 -1.07 -6.58 -4.18
C GLN A 23 0.44 -6.52 -3.93
N ILE A 24 0.86 -5.86 -2.85
CA ILE A 24 2.27 -5.75 -2.50
C ILE A 24 2.84 -7.13 -2.14
N GLY A 25 2.09 -7.93 -1.37
CA GLY A 25 2.46 -9.30 -1.06
C GLY A 25 2.71 -10.12 -2.32
N MET A 26 1.76 -10.16 -3.24
CA MET A 26 1.90 -10.90 -4.51
C MET A 26 3.08 -10.39 -5.37
N ALA A 27 3.31 -9.08 -5.40
CA ALA A 27 4.39 -8.49 -6.19
C ALA A 27 5.78 -8.84 -5.63
N ILE A 28 5.93 -8.85 -4.30
CA ILE A 28 7.20 -9.11 -3.62
C ILE A 28 7.51 -10.60 -3.58
N THR A 29 6.55 -11.47 -3.25
CA THR A 29 6.76 -12.93 -3.14
C THR A 29 7.23 -13.57 -4.43
N LYS A 30 7.01 -12.92 -5.58
CA LYS A 30 7.59 -13.35 -6.85
C LYS A 30 9.12 -13.36 -6.86
N TYR A 31 9.76 -12.49 -6.07
CA TYR A 31 11.21 -12.26 -6.14
C TYR A 31 11.91 -12.37 -4.78
N PHE A 32 11.19 -12.21 -3.67
CA PHE A 32 11.74 -12.22 -2.32
C PHE A 32 10.80 -12.98 -1.35
N ASP A 33 11.31 -14.08 -0.78
CA ASP A 33 10.67 -14.82 0.30
C ASP A 33 11.06 -14.31 1.70
N GLY A 34 12.10 -13.45 1.79
CA GLY A 34 12.50 -12.77 3.01
C GLY A 34 11.53 -11.63 3.33
N GLY A 35 10.89 -11.68 4.49
CA GLY A 35 9.76 -10.81 4.85
C GLY A 35 9.99 -9.32 4.56
N TYR A 36 8.94 -8.64 4.09
CA TYR A 36 8.98 -7.23 3.70
C TYR A 36 8.35 -6.31 4.75
N SER A 37 8.87 -5.09 4.81
CA SER A 37 8.23 -3.93 5.45
C SER A 37 8.12 -2.80 4.43
N GLY A 38 7.09 -1.98 4.53
CA GLY A 38 6.94 -0.82 3.66
C GLY A 38 5.88 0.16 4.15
N GLN A 39 5.91 1.37 3.61
CA GLN A 39 4.90 2.39 3.82
C GLN A 39 4.28 2.80 2.49
N VAL A 40 2.95 2.84 2.46
CA VAL A 40 2.17 3.32 1.32
C VAL A 40 1.40 4.56 1.74
N THR A 41 1.60 5.65 1.04
CA THR A 41 0.80 6.87 1.22
C THR A 41 -0.09 7.08 0.02
N VAL A 42 -1.40 7.08 0.24
CA VAL A 42 -2.39 7.37 -0.81
C VAL A 42 -2.83 8.83 -0.71
N VAL A 43 -2.86 9.50 -1.87
CA VAL A 43 -3.28 10.89 -1.99
C VAL A 43 -4.39 10.98 -3.02
N LYS A 44 -5.49 11.65 -2.68
CA LYS A 44 -6.52 12.01 -3.65
C LYS A 44 -6.03 13.22 -4.46
N ALA A 45 -5.79 13.01 -5.75
CA ALA A 45 -5.38 14.03 -6.71
C ALA A 45 -6.58 14.38 -7.61
N SER A 46 -7.43 15.30 -7.13
CA SER A 46 -8.68 15.70 -7.81
C SER A 46 -9.60 14.51 -8.08
N SER A 47 -9.74 14.07 -9.33
CA SER A 47 -10.54 12.90 -9.75
C SER A 47 -9.78 11.57 -9.72
N ARG A 48 -8.47 11.59 -9.41
CA ARG A 48 -7.59 10.42 -9.40
C ARG A 48 -7.04 10.15 -8.01
N PHE A 49 -6.40 8.99 -7.85
CA PHE A 49 -5.65 8.60 -6.67
C PHE A 49 -4.22 8.31 -7.07
N SER A 50 -3.26 8.79 -6.27
CA SER A 50 -1.84 8.47 -6.41
C SER A 50 -1.39 7.71 -5.16
N ALA A 51 -0.60 6.66 -5.34
CA ALA A 51 -0.01 5.88 -4.25
C ALA A 51 1.51 6.00 -4.33
N ASP A 52 2.12 6.50 -3.26
CA ASP A 52 3.56 6.52 -3.08
C ASP A 52 3.97 5.32 -2.22
N CYS A 53 4.85 4.46 -2.74
CA CYS A 53 5.29 3.24 -2.09
C CYS A 53 6.76 3.36 -1.73
N LYS A 54 7.08 3.24 -0.44
CA LYS A 54 8.45 3.18 0.08
C LYS A 54 8.66 1.85 0.79
N LEU A 55 9.79 1.19 0.50
CA LEU A 55 10.23 -0.04 1.15
C LEU A 55 11.20 0.30 2.27
#